data_AF-A0A260PN61-F1
#
_entry.id   AF-A0A260PN61-F1
#
_cell.length_a   1.000
_cell.length_b   1.000
_cell.length_c   1.000
_cell.angle_alpha   90.00
_cell.angle_beta   90.00
_cell.angle_gamma   90.00
#
_symmetry.space_group_name_H-M   'P 1'
#
loop_
_entity.id
_entity.type
_entity.pdbx_description
1 polymer ?
#
loop_
_entity_poly.entity_id
_entity_poly.type
_entity_poly.pdbx_seq_one_letter_code
_entity_poly.pdbx_strand_id
1 'polypeptide(L)'
;MSQQKVTVLAVGGTGESHPSDHRTRVTGLLACVVGELDDRFAGRWVGYPASYGPVAFGGLCFRHSAEIGVRRLRRAIEGTSGPIALIGYSQGATVVREVLGSVHNGTIDGSRIVAAGLISDPQQPVGAIDGCTGRGVAGTGPAVPESIPVKWIGLKSDMICNASDDSLIRDIADLTRWMSFRTPKIWLRELWILLRSNSFQNATRTRLRPSQWAKDVRRLRTAAVEVAGYLPQSLRWHRFEWANPGGGRHIAYAREPYEDDSTGCQVLARWLGGQADRREELLRPSLPQRRAA
;
A
#
# COMPACT_ATOMS: atom_id res chain seq x y z
N MET A 1 10.94 -0.04 -35.50
CA MET A 1 10.03 -0.79 -34.61
C MET A 1 9.36 0.23 -33.71
N SER A 2 8.04 0.37 -33.71
CA SER A 2 7.39 1.31 -32.78
C SER A 2 7.62 0.80 -31.36
N GLN A 3 8.11 1.67 -30.49
CA GLN A 3 8.33 1.36 -29.09
C GLN A 3 7.02 0.91 -28.45
N GLN A 4 7.00 -0.28 -27.83
CA GLN A 4 5.82 -0.74 -27.10
C GLN A 4 5.68 0.08 -25.81
N LYS A 5 4.55 0.77 -25.66
CA LYS A 5 4.20 1.51 -24.44
C LYS A 5 4.15 0.57 -23.23
N VAL A 6 4.59 1.05 -22.08
CA VAL A 6 4.48 0.33 -20.81
C VAL A 6 3.07 0.51 -20.26
N THR A 7 2.35 -0.59 -20.05
CA THR A 7 1.04 -0.54 -19.41
C THR A 7 1.21 -0.46 -17.90
N VAL A 8 0.68 0.58 -17.27
CA VAL A 8 0.73 0.77 -15.81
C VAL A 8 -0.57 0.26 -15.20
N LEU A 9 -0.54 -0.92 -14.58
CA LEU A 9 -1.69 -1.48 -13.88
C LEU A 9 -1.79 -0.87 -12.48
N ALA A 10 -2.80 -0.04 -12.26
CA ALA A 10 -2.99 0.72 -11.03
C ALA A 10 -4.07 0.09 -10.13
N VAL A 11 -3.71 -0.22 -8.89
CA VAL A 11 -4.60 -0.80 -7.87
C VAL A 11 -4.81 0.19 -6.72
N GLY A 12 -6.02 0.74 -6.64
CA GLY A 12 -6.37 1.75 -5.64
C GLY A 12 -6.44 1.25 -4.20
N GLY A 13 -6.46 2.21 -3.27
CA GLY A 13 -6.64 1.96 -1.85
C GLY A 13 -8.08 1.62 -1.47
N THR A 14 -8.30 1.37 -0.18
CA THR A 14 -9.63 1.14 0.39
C THR A 14 -10.57 2.31 0.06
N GLY A 15 -11.75 2.03 -0.46
CA GLY A 15 -12.76 3.04 -0.82
C GLY A 15 -12.56 3.72 -2.18
N GLU A 16 -11.45 3.47 -2.89
CA GLU A 16 -11.21 4.06 -4.23
C GLU A 16 -11.81 3.23 -5.38
N SER A 17 -12.26 2.01 -5.07
CA SER A 17 -12.91 1.09 -6.00
C SER A 17 -14.15 0.45 -5.35
N HIS A 18 -14.84 -0.42 -6.09
CA HIS A 18 -16.05 -1.08 -5.63
C HIS A 18 -16.23 -2.46 -6.32
N PRO A 19 -17.10 -3.36 -5.79
CA PRO A 19 -17.20 -4.73 -6.30
C PRO A 19 -17.44 -4.85 -7.81
N SER A 20 -18.26 -3.97 -8.40
CA SER A 20 -18.55 -3.96 -9.85
C SER A 20 -17.79 -2.87 -10.61
N ASP A 21 -16.59 -2.52 -10.14
CA ASP A 21 -15.77 -1.50 -10.80
C ASP A 21 -15.11 -2.06 -12.06
N HIS A 22 -15.60 -1.59 -13.21
CA HIS A 22 -15.11 -1.93 -14.55
C HIS A 22 -14.37 -0.77 -15.21
N ARG A 23 -14.09 0.31 -14.47
CA ARG A 23 -13.38 1.47 -15.02
C ARG A 23 -11.99 1.05 -15.48
N THR A 24 -11.56 1.61 -16.61
CA THR A 24 -10.19 1.45 -17.13
C THR A 24 -9.35 2.71 -16.89
N ARG A 25 -9.99 3.88 -16.82
CA ARG A 25 -9.34 5.14 -16.44
C ARG A 25 -8.92 5.09 -14.97
N VAL A 26 -7.67 5.43 -14.70
CA VAL A 26 -7.13 5.50 -13.34
C VAL A 26 -7.76 6.68 -12.60
N THR A 27 -8.19 6.42 -11.35
CA THR A 27 -8.83 7.40 -10.45
C THR A 27 -8.19 7.33 -9.06
N GLY A 28 -8.66 8.16 -8.11
CA GLY A 28 -8.12 8.19 -6.76
C GLY A 28 -6.69 8.73 -6.71
N LEU A 29 -5.94 8.37 -5.68
CA LEU A 29 -4.58 8.84 -5.46
C LEU A 29 -3.63 8.51 -6.62
N LEU A 30 -3.76 7.31 -7.19
CA LEU A 30 -2.89 6.85 -8.27
C LEU A 30 -3.12 7.58 -9.60
N ALA A 31 -4.20 8.33 -9.75
CA ALA A 31 -4.38 9.21 -10.91
C ALA A 31 -3.32 10.32 -10.96
N CYS A 32 -2.83 10.77 -9.79
CA CYS A 32 -1.74 11.74 -9.70
C CYS A 32 -0.41 11.15 -10.17
N VAL A 33 -0.15 9.86 -9.93
CA VAL A 33 1.05 9.18 -10.47
C VAL A 33 0.95 9.11 -11.99
N VAL A 34 -0.17 8.61 -12.51
CA VAL A 34 -0.36 8.41 -13.95
C VAL A 34 -0.39 9.73 -14.72
N GLY A 35 -0.91 10.80 -14.12
CA GLY A 35 -0.93 12.14 -14.72
C GLY A 35 0.45 12.77 -14.92
N GLU A 36 1.47 12.30 -14.19
CA GLU A 36 2.85 12.77 -14.27
C GLU A 36 3.72 11.91 -15.20
N LEU A 37 3.18 10.81 -15.73
CA LEU A 37 3.89 9.94 -16.68
C LEU A 37 3.82 10.50 -18.10
N ASP A 38 4.91 10.33 -18.84
CA ASP A 38 4.98 10.68 -20.25
C ASP A 38 4.24 9.68 -21.17
N ASP A 39 4.26 9.94 -22.47
CA ASP A 39 3.50 9.20 -23.48
C ASP A 39 3.99 7.76 -23.73
N ARG A 40 5.13 7.36 -23.14
CA ARG A 40 5.61 5.98 -23.15
C ARG A 40 4.79 5.08 -22.25
N PHE A 41 3.97 5.64 -21.35
CA PHE A 41 3.14 4.91 -20.42
C PHE A 41 1.65 4.99 -20.80
N ALA A 42 0.92 3.92 -20.46
CA ALA A 42 -0.53 3.88 -20.56
C ALA A 42 -1.11 3.34 -19.24
N GLY A 43 -1.75 4.21 -18.46
CA GLY A 43 -2.39 3.83 -17.20
C GLY A 43 -3.67 3.01 -17.41
N ARG A 44 -3.83 1.93 -16.66
CA ARG A 44 -5.04 1.11 -16.64
C ARG A 44 -5.42 0.75 -15.20
N TRP A 45 -6.65 1.09 -14.84
CA TRP A 45 -7.22 0.79 -13.53
C TRP A 45 -7.55 -0.70 -13.38
N VAL A 46 -7.33 -1.23 -12.18
CA VAL A 46 -7.73 -2.59 -11.78
C VAL A 46 -8.80 -2.47 -10.69
N GLY A 47 -10.06 -2.48 -11.11
CA GLY A 47 -11.19 -2.37 -10.18
C GLY A 47 -11.34 -3.63 -9.33
N TYR A 48 -11.62 -3.49 -8.04
CA TYR A 48 -11.83 -4.58 -7.06
C TYR A 48 -12.69 -4.06 -5.89
N PRO A 49 -13.15 -4.89 -4.95
CA PRO A 49 -14.03 -4.42 -3.88
C PRO A 49 -13.50 -3.25 -3.03
N ALA A 50 -12.17 -3.12 -2.89
CA ALA A 50 -11.52 -2.07 -2.10
C ALA A 50 -12.16 -1.86 -0.71
N SER A 51 -12.52 -2.96 -0.06
CA SER A 51 -13.34 -2.95 1.16
C SER A 51 -12.53 -3.29 2.40
N TYR A 52 -12.89 -2.62 3.50
CA TYR A 52 -12.52 -2.97 4.86
C TYR A 52 -13.82 -3.19 5.62
N GLY A 53 -14.10 -4.43 6.01
CA GLY A 53 -15.37 -4.83 6.63
C GLY A 53 -15.83 -3.92 7.78
N PRO A 54 -14.91 -3.40 8.62
CA PRO A 54 -15.25 -2.41 9.63
C PRO A 54 -15.70 -1.02 9.14
N VAL A 55 -15.29 -0.61 7.94
CA VAL A 55 -15.48 0.75 7.41
C VAL A 55 -16.72 0.83 6.51
N ALA A 56 -17.16 -0.27 5.91
CA ALA A 56 -18.38 -0.34 5.11
C ALA A 56 -19.37 -1.32 5.73
N PHE A 57 -20.55 -0.84 6.16
CA PHE A 57 -21.62 -1.69 6.68
C PHE A 57 -22.02 -2.74 5.63
N GLY A 58 -21.81 -4.03 5.93
CA GLY A 58 -22.02 -5.13 4.97
C GLY A 58 -20.86 -5.39 3.99
N GLY A 59 -19.74 -4.68 4.11
CA GLY A 59 -18.54 -4.85 3.28
C GLY A 59 -17.77 -6.15 3.53
N LEU A 60 -17.00 -6.58 2.53
CA LEU A 60 -16.09 -7.71 2.66
C LEU A 60 -14.98 -7.38 3.66
N CYS A 61 -14.47 -8.39 4.38
CA CYS A 61 -13.28 -8.19 5.20
C CYS A 61 -12.07 -7.85 4.30
N PHE A 62 -11.07 -7.16 4.87
CA PHE A 62 -9.88 -6.69 4.14
C PHE A 62 -9.24 -7.81 3.34
N ARG A 63 -9.03 -8.98 3.95
CA ARG A 63 -8.35 -10.10 3.29
C ARG A 63 -9.13 -10.61 2.09
N HIS A 64 -10.44 -10.79 2.22
CA HIS A 64 -11.28 -11.24 1.10
C HIS A 64 -11.29 -10.19 -0.03
N SER A 65 -11.39 -8.90 0.31
CA SER A 65 -11.26 -7.80 -0.66
C SER A 65 -9.93 -7.89 -1.42
N ALA A 66 -8.81 -8.01 -0.69
CA ALA A 66 -7.48 -8.11 -1.28
C ALA A 66 -7.33 -9.37 -2.14
N GLU A 67 -7.82 -10.53 -1.72
CA GLU A 67 -7.78 -11.78 -2.51
C GLU A 67 -8.55 -11.65 -3.85
N ILE A 68 -9.68 -10.95 -3.86
CA ILE A 68 -10.37 -10.60 -5.11
C ILE A 68 -9.50 -9.67 -5.95
N GLY A 69 -8.89 -8.65 -5.33
CA GLY A 69 -7.93 -7.75 -5.98
C GLY A 69 -6.79 -8.51 -6.66
N VAL A 70 -6.17 -9.48 -5.98
CA VAL A 70 -5.08 -10.32 -6.49
C VAL A 70 -5.53 -11.09 -7.73
N ARG A 71 -6.71 -11.72 -7.68
CA ARG A 71 -7.26 -12.43 -8.84
C ARG A 71 -7.50 -11.50 -10.02
N ARG A 72 -7.97 -10.28 -9.78
CA ARG A 72 -8.23 -9.29 -10.84
C ARG A 72 -6.95 -8.71 -11.42
N LEU A 73 -5.95 -8.42 -10.58
CA LEU A 73 -4.64 -7.96 -11.03
C LEU A 73 -3.94 -9.04 -11.86
N ARG A 74 -3.96 -10.30 -11.41
CA ARG A 74 -3.44 -11.43 -12.19
C ARG A 74 -4.08 -11.52 -13.57
N ARG A 75 -5.42 -11.48 -13.66
CA ARG A 75 -6.13 -11.46 -14.95
C ARG A 75 -5.75 -10.26 -15.80
N ALA A 76 -5.54 -9.09 -15.19
CA ALA A 76 -5.12 -7.89 -15.91
C ALA A 76 -3.69 -8.04 -16.47
N ILE A 77 -2.79 -8.71 -15.75
CA ILE A 77 -1.43 -9.04 -16.22
C ILE A 77 -1.50 -10.02 -17.40
N GLU A 78 -2.25 -11.12 -17.24
CA GLU A 78 -2.44 -12.15 -18.28
C GLU A 78 -3.06 -11.55 -19.55
N GLY A 79 -4.04 -10.65 -19.41
CA GLY A 79 -4.73 -9.99 -20.53
C GLY A 79 -4.06 -8.73 -21.07
N THR A 80 -2.84 -8.40 -20.63
CA THR A 80 -2.08 -7.26 -21.16
C THR A 80 -0.92 -7.78 -22.00
N SER A 81 -0.77 -7.28 -23.22
CA SER A 81 0.42 -7.55 -24.05
C SER A 81 1.52 -6.52 -23.78
N GLY A 82 2.78 -6.92 -23.94
CA GLY A 82 3.93 -6.02 -23.79
C GLY A 82 4.36 -5.79 -22.34
N PRO A 83 5.24 -4.79 -22.10
CA PRO A 83 5.80 -4.49 -20.79
C PRO A 83 4.77 -3.89 -19.83
N ILE A 84 4.84 -4.29 -18.55
CA ILE A 84 3.90 -3.91 -17.50
C ILE A 84 4.66 -3.27 -16.34
N ALA A 85 4.17 -2.13 -15.84
CA ALA A 85 4.52 -1.64 -14.51
C ALA A 85 3.32 -1.82 -13.58
N LEU A 86 3.58 -2.16 -12.32
CA LEU A 86 2.54 -2.31 -11.29
C LEU A 86 2.61 -1.12 -10.33
N ILE A 87 1.47 -0.50 -10.01
CA ILE A 87 1.42 0.48 -8.92
C ILE A 87 0.26 0.17 -7.97
N GLY A 88 0.52 0.24 -6.67
CA GLY A 88 -0.47 -0.03 -5.63
C GLY A 88 -0.43 1.03 -4.54
N TYR A 89 -1.61 1.41 -4.05
CA TYR A 89 -1.75 2.33 -2.91
C TYR A 89 -2.52 1.65 -1.77
N SER A 90 -2.01 1.72 -0.53
CA SER A 90 -2.70 1.21 0.67
C SER A 90 -3.10 -0.27 0.51
N GLN A 91 -4.39 -0.64 0.63
CA GLN A 91 -4.85 -2.01 0.33
C GLN A 91 -4.42 -2.51 -1.07
N GLY A 92 -4.37 -1.63 -2.06
CA GLY A 92 -3.88 -1.95 -3.40
C GLY A 92 -2.38 -2.29 -3.43
N ALA A 93 -1.57 -1.73 -2.53
CA ALA A 93 -0.18 -2.15 -2.36
C ALA A 93 -0.09 -3.59 -1.87
N THR A 94 -0.93 -4.00 -0.91
CA THR A 94 -1.06 -5.42 -0.51
C THR A 94 -1.41 -6.33 -1.69
N VAL A 95 -2.35 -5.91 -2.56
CA VAL A 95 -2.70 -6.67 -3.76
C VAL A 95 -1.49 -6.85 -4.68
N VAL A 96 -0.71 -5.79 -4.92
CA VAL A 96 0.51 -5.86 -5.73
C VAL A 96 1.56 -6.76 -5.07
N ARG A 97 1.76 -6.64 -3.75
CA ARG A 97 2.70 -7.46 -2.96
C ARG A 97 2.40 -8.95 -3.06
N GLU A 98 1.14 -9.37 -2.97
CA GLU A 98 0.74 -10.76 -3.12
C GLU A 98 0.98 -11.31 -4.54
N VAL A 99 0.77 -10.48 -5.58
CA VAL A 99 1.14 -10.85 -6.96
C VAL A 99 2.64 -10.97 -7.12
N LEU A 100 3.43 -10.03 -6.59
CA LEU A 100 4.90 -10.13 -6.62
C LEU A 100 5.41 -11.36 -5.87
N GLY A 101 4.82 -11.71 -4.73
CA GLY A 101 5.12 -12.97 -4.03
C GLY A 101 4.81 -14.21 -4.86
N SER A 102 3.71 -14.17 -5.60
CA SER A 102 3.35 -15.24 -6.54
C SER A 102 4.37 -15.36 -7.70
N VAL A 103 4.91 -14.23 -8.17
CA VAL A 103 6.00 -14.19 -9.16
C VAL A 103 7.31 -14.73 -8.56
N HIS A 104 7.67 -14.31 -7.35
CA HIS A 104 8.86 -14.80 -6.64
C HIS A 104 8.83 -16.33 -6.48
N ASN A 105 7.65 -16.88 -6.17
CA ASN A 105 7.43 -18.33 -6.04
C ASN A 105 7.29 -19.06 -7.39
N GLY A 106 7.40 -18.38 -8.53
CA GLY A 106 7.29 -18.98 -9.87
C GLY A 106 5.87 -19.40 -10.28
N THR A 107 4.83 -18.97 -9.56
CA THR A 107 3.42 -19.33 -9.85
C THR A 107 2.75 -18.39 -10.86
N ILE A 108 3.31 -17.19 -11.07
CA ILE A 108 2.93 -16.23 -12.10
C ILE A 108 4.19 -15.87 -12.88
N ASP A 109 4.10 -15.87 -14.21
CA ASP A 109 5.18 -15.37 -15.06
C ASP A 109 5.33 -13.85 -14.88
N GLY A 110 6.46 -13.43 -14.31
CA GLY A 110 6.82 -12.03 -14.11
C GLY A 110 7.69 -11.42 -15.19
N SER A 111 8.03 -12.15 -16.26
CA SER A 111 8.98 -11.74 -17.30
C SER A 111 8.66 -10.40 -17.97
N ARG A 112 7.39 -10.01 -17.98
CA ARG A 112 6.91 -8.74 -18.57
C ARG A 112 6.76 -7.61 -17.57
N ILE A 113 6.88 -7.89 -16.28
CA ILE A 113 6.78 -6.87 -15.23
C ILE A 113 8.14 -6.18 -15.11
N VAL A 114 8.18 -4.91 -15.48
CA VAL A 114 9.44 -4.14 -15.55
C VAL A 114 9.74 -3.37 -14.28
N ALA A 115 8.73 -3.07 -13.47
CA ALA A 115 8.86 -2.32 -12.23
C ALA A 115 7.59 -2.44 -11.37
N ALA A 116 7.72 -2.25 -10.06
CA ALA A 116 6.59 -2.07 -9.15
C ALA A 116 6.76 -0.86 -8.20
N GLY A 117 5.70 -0.07 -8.04
CA GLY A 117 5.65 1.08 -7.13
C GLY A 117 4.59 0.89 -6.04
N LEU A 118 4.94 1.14 -4.78
CA LEU A 118 4.07 0.91 -3.64
C LEU A 118 3.97 2.17 -2.79
N ILE A 119 2.78 2.77 -2.73
CA ILE A 119 2.50 3.95 -1.90
C ILE A 119 1.75 3.50 -0.64
N SER A 120 2.26 3.87 0.53
CA SER A 120 1.68 3.50 1.83
C SER A 120 1.41 2.00 1.94
N ASP A 121 2.46 1.19 1.71
CA ASP A 121 2.37 -0.26 1.75
C ASP A 121 2.13 -0.77 3.18
N PRO A 122 0.98 -1.40 3.49
CA PRO A 122 0.72 -2.00 4.81
C PRO A 122 1.71 -3.10 5.16
N GLN A 123 2.46 -3.61 4.18
CA GLN A 123 3.44 -4.67 4.33
C GLN A 123 4.89 -4.17 4.13
N GLN A 124 5.12 -2.86 4.22
CA GLN A 124 6.42 -2.24 4.01
C GLN A 124 7.50 -2.88 4.91
N PRO A 125 8.62 -3.36 4.34
CA PRO A 125 9.71 -3.92 5.13
C PRO A 125 10.47 -2.81 5.89
N VAL A 126 11.11 -3.21 6.99
CA VAL A 126 12.00 -2.31 7.75
C VAL A 126 13.14 -1.87 6.84
N GLY A 127 13.45 -0.57 6.85
CA GLY A 127 14.54 0.00 6.04
C GLY A 127 14.21 0.16 4.54
N ALA A 128 12.96 -0.06 4.11
CA ALA A 128 12.55 0.20 2.73
C ALA A 128 12.63 1.68 2.33
N ILE A 129 12.52 2.58 3.32
CA ILE A 129 12.52 4.03 3.15
C ILE A 129 13.41 4.64 4.23
N ASP A 130 14.34 5.50 3.82
CA ASP A 130 15.25 6.18 4.72
C ASP A 130 14.51 7.04 5.75
N GLY A 131 14.89 6.86 7.02
CA GLY A 131 14.28 7.55 8.16
C GLY A 131 12.89 7.05 8.55
N CYS A 132 12.33 6.02 7.91
CA CYS A 132 11.26 5.22 8.48
C CYS A 132 11.88 4.15 9.39
N THR A 133 11.60 4.23 10.69
CA THR A 133 12.13 3.29 11.70
C THR A 133 11.14 2.19 12.07
N GLY A 134 9.88 2.32 11.65
CA GLY A 134 8.83 1.34 11.84
C GLY A 134 8.74 0.34 10.69
N ARG A 135 7.60 -0.34 10.62
CA ARG A 135 7.26 -1.27 9.52
C ARG A 135 5.80 -1.15 9.16
N GLY A 136 5.40 -1.76 8.04
CA GLY A 136 4.01 -1.83 7.65
C GLY A 136 3.11 -2.42 8.75
N VAL A 137 1.91 -1.83 8.93
CA VAL A 137 0.98 -2.19 10.00
C VAL A 137 0.49 -3.65 9.91
N ALA A 138 0.49 -4.23 8.71
CA ALA A 138 0.12 -5.62 8.45
C ALA A 138 1.30 -6.60 8.58
N GLY A 139 2.45 -6.14 9.08
CA GLY A 139 3.64 -6.95 9.26
C GLY A 139 4.40 -7.22 7.96
N THR A 140 5.25 -8.25 7.97
CA THR A 140 6.08 -8.60 6.80
C THR A 140 5.21 -9.24 5.72
N GLY A 141 5.16 -8.63 4.53
CA GLY A 141 4.49 -9.22 3.36
C GLY A 141 5.31 -10.30 2.65
N PRO A 142 4.77 -10.90 1.58
CA PRO A 142 5.46 -11.88 0.75
C PRO A 142 6.81 -11.38 0.21
N ALA A 143 7.76 -12.26 -0.06
CA ALA A 143 9.02 -11.89 -0.71
C ALA A 143 8.78 -11.26 -2.09
N VAL A 144 9.66 -10.34 -2.51
CA VAL A 144 9.65 -9.78 -3.86
C VAL A 144 10.73 -10.44 -4.71
N PRO A 145 10.49 -10.65 -6.01
CA PRO A 145 11.51 -11.17 -6.90
C PRO A 145 12.62 -10.14 -7.12
N GLU A 146 13.88 -10.54 -6.96
CA GLU A 146 15.06 -9.66 -7.13
C GLU A 146 15.16 -9.08 -8.54
N SER A 147 14.61 -9.79 -9.53
CA SER A 147 14.61 -9.38 -10.94
C SER A 147 13.68 -8.20 -11.25
N ILE A 148 12.76 -7.85 -10.35
CA ILE A 148 11.80 -6.75 -10.55
C ILE A 148 12.17 -5.61 -9.60
N PRO A 149 12.59 -4.44 -10.12
CA PRO A 149 12.81 -3.26 -9.31
C PRO A 149 11.52 -2.84 -8.58
N VAL A 150 11.61 -2.61 -7.26
CA VAL A 150 10.49 -2.14 -6.43
C VAL A 150 10.85 -0.83 -5.73
N LYS A 151 9.95 0.16 -5.80
CA LYS A 151 10.07 1.42 -5.06
C LYS A 151 8.93 1.55 -4.05
N TRP A 152 9.30 1.80 -2.80
CA TRP A 152 8.36 2.21 -1.75
C TRP A 152 8.32 3.72 -1.61
N ILE A 153 7.11 4.25 -1.40
CA ILE A 153 6.82 5.63 -1.06
C ILE A 153 5.96 5.61 0.20
N GLY A 154 6.41 6.30 1.24
CA GLY A 154 5.82 6.17 2.57
C GLY A 154 6.24 7.34 3.44
N LEU A 155 5.26 8.05 3.99
CA LEU A 155 5.51 9.17 4.89
C LEU A 155 5.88 8.62 6.27
N LYS A 156 6.87 9.24 6.92
CA LYS A 156 7.26 8.88 8.30
C LYS A 156 6.09 8.98 9.28
N SER A 157 5.13 9.85 9.00
CA SER A 157 3.93 10.10 9.79
C SER A 157 2.73 9.23 9.40
N ASP A 158 2.84 8.41 8.35
CA ASP A 158 1.78 7.48 7.95
C ASP A 158 1.97 6.13 8.63
N MET A 159 1.13 5.87 9.63
CA MET A 159 1.17 4.64 10.41
C MET A 159 0.92 3.38 9.57
N ILE A 160 0.28 3.49 8.40
CA ILE A 160 -0.04 2.30 7.60
C ILE A 160 1.25 1.63 7.10
N CYS A 161 2.22 2.41 6.63
CA CYS A 161 3.51 1.90 6.17
C CYS A 161 4.65 2.03 7.20
N ASN A 162 4.49 2.87 8.23
CA ASN A 162 5.52 3.14 9.23
C ASN A 162 4.96 3.07 10.66
N ALA A 163 4.21 2.01 10.98
CA ALA A 163 3.75 1.76 12.35
C ALA A 163 4.94 1.50 13.27
N SER A 164 4.93 2.12 14.45
CA SER A 164 5.93 1.85 15.48
C SER A 164 5.87 0.39 15.96
N ASP A 165 6.99 -0.12 16.48
CA ASP A 165 7.06 -1.49 17.03
C ASP A 165 6.16 -1.70 18.25
N ASP A 166 5.77 -0.62 18.92
CA ASP A 166 4.93 -0.59 20.11
C ASP A 166 3.47 -0.20 19.81
N SER A 167 3.09 -0.11 18.54
CA SER A 167 1.74 0.30 18.14
C SER A 167 0.68 -0.75 18.47
N LEU A 168 -0.28 -0.39 19.33
CA LEU A 168 -1.51 -1.17 19.58
C LEU A 168 -2.39 -1.30 18.33
N ILE A 169 -2.18 -0.44 17.33
CA ILE A 169 -2.96 -0.45 16.08
C ILE A 169 -2.59 -1.66 15.23
N ARG A 170 -1.35 -2.16 15.32
CA ARG A 170 -0.93 -3.39 14.63
C ARG A 170 -1.72 -4.60 15.12
N ASP A 171 -1.86 -4.71 16.44
CA ASP A 171 -2.69 -5.74 17.06
C ASP A 171 -4.16 -5.63 16.58
N ILE A 172 -4.72 -4.41 16.56
CA ILE A 172 -6.09 -4.16 16.08
C ILE A 172 -6.23 -4.47 14.58
N ALA A 173 -5.25 -4.13 13.75
CA ALA A 173 -5.25 -4.41 12.31
C ALA A 173 -5.24 -5.92 12.02
N ASP A 174 -4.43 -6.69 12.75
CA ASP A 174 -4.40 -8.15 12.63
C ASP A 174 -5.70 -8.84 13.03
N LEU A 175 -6.39 -8.28 14.01
CA LEU A 175 -7.69 -8.76 14.48
C LEU A 175 -8.81 -8.37 13.50
N THR A 176 -8.75 -7.16 12.95
CA THR A 176 -9.84 -6.60 12.13
C THR A 176 -9.74 -6.95 10.63
N ARG A 177 -8.58 -7.43 10.14
CA ARG A 177 -8.40 -7.84 8.72
C ARG A 177 -9.34 -8.96 8.25
N TRP A 178 -9.80 -9.78 9.20
CA TRP A 178 -10.72 -10.89 8.97
C TRP A 178 -12.18 -10.57 9.29
N MET A 179 -12.44 -9.41 9.89
CA MET A 179 -13.77 -9.06 10.35
C MET A 179 -14.63 -8.51 9.21
N SER A 180 -15.85 -9.02 9.09
CA SER A 180 -16.93 -8.43 8.30
C SER A 180 -18.11 -8.17 9.25
N PHE A 181 -18.72 -6.98 9.20
CA PHE A 181 -19.84 -6.59 10.07
C PHE A 181 -21.16 -7.26 9.67
N ARG A 182 -21.20 -8.60 9.61
CA ARG A 182 -22.44 -9.38 9.64
C ARG A 182 -22.89 -9.75 11.06
N THR A 183 -22.08 -9.49 12.10
CA THR A 183 -22.40 -9.88 13.49
C THR A 183 -21.89 -8.86 14.54
N PRO A 184 -22.56 -7.73 14.76
CA PRO A 184 -22.09 -6.65 15.66
C PRO A 184 -21.93 -7.08 17.13
N LYS A 185 -22.70 -8.08 17.60
CA LYS A 185 -22.56 -8.65 18.95
C LYS A 185 -21.24 -9.41 19.16
N ILE A 186 -20.67 -9.96 18.09
CA ILE A 186 -19.38 -10.65 18.15
C ILE A 186 -18.26 -9.61 18.22
N TRP A 187 -18.33 -8.50 17.48
CA TRP A 187 -17.33 -7.42 17.55
C TRP A 187 -17.21 -6.81 18.96
N LEU A 188 -18.34 -6.48 19.60
CA LEU A 188 -18.35 -5.99 20.98
C LEU A 188 -17.78 -7.03 21.95
N ARG A 189 -18.13 -8.31 21.77
CA ARG A 189 -17.63 -9.40 22.62
C ARG A 189 -16.13 -9.64 22.44
N GLU A 190 -15.63 -9.66 21.20
CA GLU A 190 -14.20 -9.89 20.92
C GLU A 190 -13.36 -8.69 21.35
N LEU A 191 -13.82 -7.45 21.17
CA LEU A 191 -13.20 -6.26 21.75
C LEU A 191 -13.15 -6.34 23.29
N TRP A 192 -14.23 -6.83 23.92
CA TRP A 192 -14.30 -7.03 25.36
C TRP A 192 -13.42 -8.19 25.86
N ILE A 193 -13.30 -9.26 25.09
CA ILE A 193 -12.40 -10.40 25.35
C ILE A 193 -10.95 -9.94 25.20
N LEU A 194 -10.61 -9.18 24.16
CA LEU A 194 -9.27 -8.62 23.94
C LEU A 194 -8.81 -7.68 25.05
N LEU A 195 -9.69 -6.79 25.51
CA LEU A 195 -9.44 -5.96 26.67
C LEU A 195 -9.23 -6.78 27.96
N ARG A 196 -9.68 -8.04 27.99
CA ARG A 196 -9.64 -8.92 29.16
C ARG A 196 -8.58 -10.04 29.09
N SER A 197 -8.19 -10.51 27.91
CA SER A 197 -7.41 -11.75 27.71
C SER A 197 -5.93 -11.55 27.43
N ASN A 198 -5.45 -10.32 27.18
CA ASN A 198 -4.04 -10.02 26.93
C ASN A 198 -3.41 -10.78 25.73
N SER A 199 -4.24 -11.32 24.83
CA SER A 199 -3.83 -12.20 23.74
C SER A 199 -3.44 -11.45 22.46
N PHE A 200 -2.48 -10.53 22.58
CA PHE A 200 -1.91 -9.75 21.48
C PHE A 200 -0.78 -10.51 20.75
N GLN A 201 -0.32 -10.07 19.57
CA GLN A 201 0.96 -10.59 19.02
C GLN A 201 2.13 -10.29 19.97
N ASN A 202 1.93 -9.33 20.87
CA ASN A 202 2.76 -9.02 22.02
C ASN A 202 2.41 -9.78 23.32
N ALA A 203 1.63 -10.87 23.28
CA ALA A 203 1.08 -11.57 24.45
C ALA A 203 2.12 -12.03 25.48
N THR A 204 3.38 -12.19 25.10
CA THR A 204 4.47 -12.51 26.05
C THR A 204 4.92 -11.32 26.91
N ARG A 205 4.41 -10.11 26.67
CA ARG A 205 4.85 -8.86 27.33
C ARG A 205 3.81 -8.16 28.19
N THR A 206 2.74 -8.82 28.60
CA THR A 206 1.79 -8.26 29.58
C THR A 206 1.84 -9.04 30.88
N ARG A 207 2.90 -8.79 31.65
CA ARG A 207 2.91 -9.05 33.10
C ARG A 207 2.58 -7.76 33.82
N LEU A 208 1.76 -7.82 34.86
CA LEU A 208 1.47 -6.67 35.73
C LEU A 208 2.71 -6.36 36.57
N ARG A 209 3.67 -5.59 36.02
CA ARG A 209 4.78 -5.01 36.77
C ARG A 209 4.73 -3.48 36.66
N PRO A 210 5.11 -2.72 37.71
CA PRO A 210 5.11 -1.25 37.66
C PRO A 210 5.94 -0.65 36.51
N SER A 211 7.01 -1.33 36.08
CA SER A 211 7.83 -0.94 34.92
C SER A 211 7.15 -1.15 33.56
N GLN A 212 6.04 -1.90 33.50
CA GLN A 212 5.17 -1.99 32.33
C GLN A 212 4.29 -0.74 32.18
N TRP A 213 3.87 -0.09 33.26
CA TRP A 213 2.89 1.01 33.20
C TRP A 213 3.40 2.21 32.40
N ALA A 214 4.68 2.56 32.57
CA ALA A 214 5.31 3.62 31.78
C ALA A 214 5.43 3.24 30.28
N LYS A 215 5.58 1.93 29.97
CA LYS A 215 5.56 1.41 28.59
C LYS A 215 4.13 1.44 28.04
N ASP A 216 3.13 1.10 28.84
CA ASP A 216 1.72 1.08 28.43
C ASP A 216 1.19 2.51 28.17
N VAL A 217 1.58 3.50 29.00
CA VAL A 217 1.28 4.91 28.73
C VAL A 217 1.94 5.40 27.44
N ARG A 218 3.21 5.02 27.22
CA ARG A 218 3.92 5.36 25.98
C ARG A 218 3.24 4.72 24.77
N ARG A 219 2.84 3.46 24.85
CA ARG A 219 2.10 2.72 23.82
C ARG A 219 0.77 3.37 23.48
N LEU A 220 -0.02 3.75 24.49
CA LEU A 220 -1.28 4.46 24.31
C LEU A 220 -1.08 5.84 23.66
N ARG A 221 -0.05 6.58 24.09
CA ARG A 221 0.28 7.88 23.49
C ARG A 221 0.71 7.71 22.02
N THR A 222 1.53 6.72 21.72
CA THR A 222 1.96 6.42 20.35
C THR A 222 0.77 6.03 19.46
N ALA A 223 -0.10 5.13 19.93
CA ALA A 223 -1.31 4.76 19.21
C ALA A 223 -2.25 5.97 18.99
N ALA A 224 -2.38 6.86 19.96
CA ALA A 224 -3.18 8.08 19.80
C ALA A 224 -2.62 9.01 18.70
N VAL A 225 -1.30 9.18 18.64
CA VAL A 225 -0.63 9.99 17.60
C VAL A 225 -0.79 9.35 16.21
N GLU A 226 -0.60 8.03 16.12
CA GLU A 226 -0.75 7.28 14.87
C GLU A 226 -2.20 7.35 14.36
N VAL A 227 -3.20 7.12 15.22
CA VAL A 227 -4.62 7.29 14.86
C VAL A 227 -4.91 8.72 14.43
N ALA A 228 -4.42 9.73 15.17
CA ALA A 228 -4.65 11.13 14.83
C ALA A 228 -4.05 11.49 13.46
N GLY A 229 -2.88 10.96 13.10
CA GLY A 229 -2.27 11.16 11.79
C GLY A 229 -3.07 10.51 10.64
N TYR A 230 -3.70 9.37 10.91
CA TYR A 230 -4.56 8.69 9.93
C TYR A 230 -5.90 9.41 9.70
N LEU A 231 -6.52 9.93 10.77
CA LEU A 231 -7.81 10.62 10.70
C LEU A 231 -7.74 11.88 9.83
N PRO A 232 -8.85 12.33 9.21
CA PRO A 232 -8.88 13.51 8.35
C PRO A 232 -8.41 14.79 9.07
N GLN A 233 -8.05 15.80 8.28
CA GLN A 233 -7.62 17.12 8.79
C GLN A 233 -8.75 17.92 9.45
N SER A 234 -10.01 17.59 9.16
CA SER A 234 -11.16 18.07 9.93
C SER A 234 -12.11 16.92 10.25
N LEU A 235 -12.57 16.90 11.50
CA LEU A 235 -13.55 15.94 12.00
C LEU A 235 -14.85 16.69 12.26
N ARG A 236 -15.91 16.30 11.56
CA ARG A 236 -17.24 16.87 11.79
C ARG A 236 -18.06 15.92 12.65
N TRP A 237 -18.44 16.38 13.83
CA TRP A 237 -19.35 15.65 14.72
C TRP A 237 -20.57 16.52 15.05
N HIS A 238 -21.74 16.09 14.57
CA HIS A 238 -22.96 16.91 14.55
C HIS A 238 -22.72 18.29 13.92
N ARG A 239 -22.87 19.36 14.71
CA ARG A 239 -22.68 20.76 14.31
C ARG A 239 -21.28 21.29 14.58
N PHE A 240 -20.40 20.50 15.19
CA PHE A 240 -19.07 20.93 15.58
C PHE A 240 -18.04 20.38 14.59
N GLU A 241 -17.14 21.25 14.15
CA GLU A 241 -16.00 20.90 13.32
C GLU A 241 -14.73 21.12 14.14
N TRP A 242 -13.95 20.05 14.29
CA TRP A 242 -12.69 20.08 15.03
C TRP A 242 -11.54 19.94 14.05
N ALA A 243 -10.60 20.88 14.11
CA ALA A 243 -9.39 20.83 13.31
C ALA A 243 -8.41 19.77 13.86
N ASN A 244 -7.86 18.97 12.96
CA ASN A 244 -6.81 17.98 13.21
C ASN A 244 -5.65 18.28 12.25
N PRO A 245 -4.82 19.30 12.51
CA PRO A 245 -3.78 19.74 11.57
C PRO A 245 -2.76 18.63 11.23
N GLY A 246 -2.55 17.68 12.14
CA GLY A 246 -1.69 16.52 11.91
C GLY A 246 -2.32 15.38 11.10
N GLY A 247 -3.62 15.44 10.83
CA GLY A 247 -4.38 14.40 10.14
C GLY A 247 -4.13 14.30 8.64
N GLY A 248 -4.73 13.29 8.01
CA GLY A 248 -4.74 13.08 6.57
C GLY A 248 -3.42 12.56 5.99
N ARG A 249 -2.51 12.07 6.82
CA ARG A 249 -1.17 11.63 6.36
C ARG A 249 -1.26 10.49 5.36
N HIS A 250 -2.28 9.64 5.47
CA HIS A 250 -2.49 8.51 4.58
C HIS A 250 -2.83 8.91 3.12
N ILE A 251 -3.34 10.11 2.89
CA ILE A 251 -3.72 10.62 1.56
C ILE A 251 -2.82 11.77 1.07
N ALA A 252 -1.85 12.20 1.90
CA ALA A 252 -1.03 13.37 1.65
C ALA A 252 -0.06 13.23 0.46
N TYR A 253 0.21 12.01 0.00
CA TYR A 253 1.18 11.69 -1.07
C TYR A 253 0.95 12.39 -2.41
N ALA A 254 -0.26 12.92 -2.65
CA ALA A 254 -0.60 13.63 -3.88
C ALA A 254 -0.50 15.15 -3.77
N ARG A 255 -0.31 15.71 -2.57
CA ARG A 255 -0.49 17.15 -2.31
C ARG A 255 0.61 17.76 -1.46
N GLU A 256 1.20 16.98 -0.57
CA GLU A 256 2.24 17.46 0.32
C GLU A 256 3.63 17.10 -0.21
N PRO A 257 4.64 17.95 0.05
CA PRO A 257 6.03 17.63 -0.23
C PRO A 257 6.47 16.31 0.41
N TYR A 258 7.20 15.51 -0.35
CA TYR A 258 7.78 14.24 0.07
C TYR A 258 9.30 14.26 0.01
N GLU A 259 9.86 14.61 -1.16
CA GLU A 259 11.31 14.67 -1.43
C GLU A 259 11.57 15.82 -2.41
N ASP A 260 12.50 16.72 -2.09
CA ASP A 260 12.88 17.87 -2.92
C ASP A 260 11.66 18.63 -3.47
N ASP A 261 10.75 19.02 -2.57
CA ASP A 261 9.46 19.67 -2.84
C ASP A 261 8.49 18.90 -3.76
N SER A 262 8.88 17.73 -4.25
CA SER A 262 8.06 16.85 -5.08
C SER A 262 7.11 16.04 -4.21
N THR A 263 5.89 15.81 -4.68
CA THR A 263 4.95 14.91 -4.02
C THR A 263 5.37 13.44 -4.17
N GLY A 264 4.89 12.57 -3.28
CA GLY A 264 5.16 11.13 -3.38
C GLY A 264 4.72 10.53 -4.72
N CYS A 265 3.63 11.05 -5.31
CA CYS A 265 3.17 10.64 -6.63
C CYS A 265 4.16 11.01 -7.74
N GLN A 266 4.69 12.23 -7.71
CA GLN A 266 5.69 12.71 -8.67
C GLN A 266 7.01 11.95 -8.56
N VAL A 267 7.46 11.67 -7.33
CA VAL A 267 8.68 10.88 -7.09
C VAL A 267 8.52 9.47 -7.68
N LEU A 268 7.37 8.84 -7.49
CA LEU A 268 7.11 7.52 -8.09
C LEU A 268 7.08 7.56 -9.62
N ALA A 269 6.40 8.56 -10.20
CA ALA A 269 6.32 8.73 -11.65
C ALA A 269 7.71 8.94 -12.28
N ARG A 270 8.54 9.82 -11.69
CA ARG A 270 9.92 10.06 -12.11
C ARG A 270 10.76 8.78 -12.03
N TRP A 271 10.61 8.02 -10.94
CA TRP A 271 11.32 6.74 -10.78
C TRP A 271 10.90 5.71 -11.83
N LEU A 272 9.60 5.62 -12.17
CA LEU A 272 9.10 4.76 -13.24
C LEU A 272 9.67 5.17 -14.61
N GLY A 273 9.75 6.47 -14.89
CA GLY A 273 10.42 7.00 -16.09
C GLY A 273 11.86 6.51 -16.21
N GLY A 274 12.62 6.60 -15.12
CA GLY A 274 13.99 6.09 -15.07
C GLY A 274 14.12 4.56 -15.19
N GLN A 275 13.08 3.77 -14.87
CA GLN A 275 13.06 2.34 -15.19
C GLN A 275 12.82 2.08 -16.67
N ALA A 276 11.97 2.89 -17.31
CA ALA A 276 11.76 2.81 -18.76
C ALA A 276 13.05 3.14 -19.53
N ASP A 277 13.77 4.20 -19.13
CA ASP A 277 15.05 4.58 -19.74
C ASP A 277 16.07 3.43 -19.68
N ARG A 278 16.27 2.85 -18.50
CA ARG A 278 17.18 1.69 -18.32
C ARG A 278 16.79 0.50 -19.17
N ARG A 279 15.50 0.22 -19.28
CA ARG A 279 15.00 -0.87 -20.11
C ARG A 279 15.28 -0.60 -21.59
N GLU A 280 15.11 0.63 -22.05
CA GLU A 280 15.43 1.01 -23.43
C GLU A 280 16.91 0.82 -23.72
N GLU A 281 17.79 1.23 -22.80
CA GLU A 281 19.24 1.02 -22.91
C GLU A 281 19.61 -0.46 -23.03
N LEU A 282 19.02 -1.32 -22.20
CA LEU A 282 19.25 -2.77 -22.25
C LEU A 282 18.75 -3.43 -23.55
N LEU A 283 17.75 -2.84 -24.20
CA LEU A 283 17.18 -3.36 -25.46
C LEU A 283 17.83 -2.75 -26.71
N ARG A 284 18.71 -1.75 -26.57
CA ARG A 284 19.43 -1.20 -27.72
C ARG A 284 20.38 -2.27 -28.27
N PRO A 285 20.31 -2.59 -29.58
CA PRO A 285 21.30 -3.46 -30.20
C PRO A 285 22.69 -2.83 -30.02
N SER A 286 23.67 -3.62 -29.57
CA SER A 286 25.07 -3.21 -29.61
C SER A 286 25.45 -2.94 -31.07
N LEU A 287 25.68 -1.67 -31.41
CA LEU A 287 26.26 -1.32 -32.70
C LEU A 287 27.59 -2.08 -32.83
N PRO A 288 27.85 -2.77 -33.96
CA PRO A 288 29.15 -3.38 -34.17
C PRO A 288 30.19 -2.28 -34.08
N GLN A 289 31.14 -2.41 -33.13
CA GLN A 289 32.34 -1.58 -33.11
C GLN A 289 32.97 -1.70 -34.49
N ARG A 290 32.94 -0.62 -35.27
CA ARG A 290 33.71 -0.52 -36.50
C ARG A 290 35.16 -0.76 -36.10
N ARG A 291 35.70 -1.93 -36.45
CA ARG A 291 37.15 -2.16 -36.43
C ARG A 291 37.74 -1.05 -37.30
N ALA A 292 38.53 -0.18 -36.68
CA ALA A 292 39.38 0.73 -37.42
C ALA A 292 40.30 -0.13 -38.29
N ALA A 293 40.22 0.09 -39.61
CA ALA A 293 41.14 -0.46 -40.59
C ALA A 293 42.44 0.35 -40.57
#